data_AF-A0A084JGN2-F1
#
_entry.id   AF-A0A084JGN2-F1
#
_cell.length_a   1.000
_cell.length_b   1.000
_cell.length_c   1.000
_cell.angle_alpha   90.00
_cell.angle_beta   90.00
_cell.angle_gamma   90.00
#
_symmetry.space_group_name_H-M   'P 1'
#
loop_
_entity.id
_entity.type
_entity.pdbx_description
1 polymer ?
#
loop_
_entity_poly.entity_id
_entity_poly.type
_entity_poly.pdbx_seq_one_letter_code
_entity_poly.pdbx_strand_id
1 'polypeptide(L)'
;MEDSMLVEILKEMQKKYMCIVEIERITREMGDVLSRNDRESVQMLLGMRQDEMNKADVCIRNIEYLLSALSPEDSSQVREWLNGDGDRNPDSPMATKLAEKGMSIKLALKRTIEADRHISMRLSGKDSYYQ
;
A
#
# COMPACT_ATOMS: atom_id res chain seq x y z
N MET A 1 10.70 21.32 -9.46
CA MET A 1 9.67 20.94 -8.48
C MET A 1 9.77 21.74 -7.18
N GLU A 2 8.64 22.21 -6.64
CA GLU A 2 8.61 22.87 -5.32
C GLU A 2 8.60 21.84 -4.18
N ASP A 3 9.47 22.03 -3.17
CA ASP A 3 9.55 21.16 -1.99
C ASP A 3 8.21 21.05 -1.23
N SER A 4 7.38 22.10 -1.28
CA SER A 4 6.02 22.12 -0.70
C SER A 4 5.15 21.01 -1.28
N MET A 5 5.21 20.78 -2.60
CA MET A 5 4.43 19.74 -3.27
C MET A 5 4.90 18.34 -2.87
N LEU A 6 6.22 18.14 -2.82
CA LEU A 6 6.79 16.86 -2.36
C LEU A 6 6.40 16.51 -0.92
N VAL A 7 6.30 17.52 -0.05
CA VAL A 7 5.84 17.33 1.34
C VAL A 7 4.38 16.86 1.38
N GLU A 8 3.49 17.45 0.58
CA GLU A 8 2.09 17.02 0.54
C GLU A 8 1.95 15.60 -0.01
N ILE A 9 2.71 15.25 -1.06
CA ILE A 9 2.73 13.87 -1.58
C ILE A 9 3.24 12.89 -0.52
N LEU A 10 4.31 13.24 0.21
CA LEU A 10 4.88 12.39 1.26
C LEU A 10 3.88 12.14 2.41
N LYS A 11 3.07 13.13 2.78
CA LYS A 11 2.00 12.97 3.79
C LYS A 11 0.97 11.93 3.35
N GLU A 12 0.51 12.00 2.09
CA GLU A 12 -0.44 11.02 1.55
C GLU A 12 0.19 9.63 1.42
N MET A 13 1.47 9.54 1.05
CA MET A 13 2.19 8.26 1.07
C MET A 13 2.30 7.67 2.48
N GLN A 14 2.54 8.49 3.50
CA GLN A 14 2.60 8.01 4.88
C GLN A 14 1.25 7.47 5.36
N LYS A 15 0.14 8.14 5.01
CA LYS A 15 -1.21 7.62 5.25
C LYS A 15 -1.44 6.29 4.52
N LYS A 16 -1.13 6.23 3.22
CA LYS A 16 -1.21 5.01 2.42
C LYS A 16 -0.41 3.87 3.05
N TYR A 17 0.82 4.14 3.47
CA TYR A 17 1.68 3.15 4.12
C TYR A 17 1.03 2.58 5.39
N MET A 18 0.46 3.43 6.25
CA MET A 18 -0.25 2.97 7.45
C MET A 18 -1.44 2.06 7.10
N CYS A 19 -2.25 2.43 6.11
CA CYS A 19 -3.35 1.59 5.65
C CYS A 19 -2.87 0.22 5.14
N ILE A 20 -1.78 0.17 4.35
CA ILE A 20 -1.23 -1.11 3.87
C ILE A 20 -0.72 -1.98 5.04
N VAL A 21 -0.05 -1.39 6.03
CA VAL A 21 0.40 -2.12 7.22
C VAL A 21 -0.77 -2.68 8.03
N GLU A 22 -1.85 -1.92 8.17
CA GLU A 22 -3.06 -2.42 8.85
C GLU A 22 -3.76 -3.52 8.04
N ILE A 23 -3.84 -3.39 6.70
CA ILE A 23 -4.34 -4.47 5.84
C ILE A 23 -3.49 -5.74 6.01
N GLU A 24 -2.16 -5.62 6.05
CA GLU A 24 -1.23 -6.73 6.31
C GLU A 24 -1.56 -7.41 7.65
N ARG A 25 -1.74 -6.61 8.72
CA ARG A 25 -2.04 -7.08 10.07
C ARG A 25 -3.38 -7.82 10.12
N ILE A 26 -4.45 -7.21 9.61
CA ILE A 26 -5.80 -7.78 9.58
C ILE A 26 -5.81 -9.06 8.74
N THR A 27 -5.11 -9.08 7.61
CA THR A 27 -5.01 -10.27 6.76
C THR A 27 -4.39 -11.45 7.52
N ARG A 28 -3.30 -11.23 8.27
CA ARG A 28 -2.72 -12.29 9.12
C ARG A 28 -3.67 -12.76 10.21
N GLU A 29 -4.33 -11.82 10.90
CA GLU A 29 -5.29 -12.12 11.96
C GLU A 29 -6.47 -12.95 11.44
N MET A 30 -6.98 -12.63 10.25
CA MET A 30 -8.00 -13.45 9.58
C MET A 30 -7.51 -14.88 9.37
N GLY A 31 -6.25 -15.09 8.98
CA GLY A 31 -5.66 -16.41 8.85
C GLY A 31 -5.70 -17.21 10.15
N ASP A 32 -5.43 -16.57 11.29
CA ASP A 32 -5.47 -17.23 12.60
C ASP A 32 -6.90 -17.55 13.03
N VAL A 33 -7.84 -16.63 12.84
CA VAL A 33 -9.25 -16.83 13.18
C VAL A 33 -9.90 -17.92 12.32
N LEU A 34 -9.60 -17.95 11.02
CA LEU A 34 -10.06 -19.01 10.10
C LEU A 34 -9.58 -20.39 10.56
N SER A 35 -8.37 -20.50 11.09
CA SER A 35 -7.84 -21.78 11.61
C SER A 35 -8.62 -22.31 12.83
N ARG A 36 -9.35 -21.43 13.53
CA ARG A 36 -10.19 -21.75 14.69
C ARG A 36 -11.67 -21.92 14.32
N ASN A 37 -12.02 -21.78 13.04
CA ASN A 37 -13.39 -21.84 12.52
C ASN A 37 -14.36 -20.81 13.16
N ASP A 38 -13.83 -19.67 13.62
CA ASP A 38 -14.62 -18.58 14.19
C ASP A 38 -15.12 -17.65 13.06
N ARG A 39 -16.32 -17.93 12.56
CA ARG A 39 -16.88 -17.24 11.40
C ARG A 39 -17.34 -15.81 11.70
N GLU A 40 -17.75 -15.52 12.93
CA GLU A 40 -18.22 -14.19 13.31
C GLU A 40 -17.05 -13.20 13.32
N SER A 41 -15.92 -13.59 13.92
CA SER A 41 -14.71 -12.77 13.93
C SER A 41 -14.13 -12.57 12.52
N VAL A 42 -14.22 -13.57 11.63
CA VAL A 42 -13.79 -13.40 10.22
C VAL A 42 -14.60 -12.31 9.52
N GLN A 43 -15.92 -12.29 9.71
CA GLN A 43 -16.78 -11.28 9.07
C GLN A 43 -16.46 -9.87 9.57
N MET A 44 -16.17 -9.72 10.87
CA MET A 44 -15.74 -8.44 11.45
C MET A 44 -14.40 -7.98 10.84
N LEU A 45 -13.41 -8.87 10.77
CA LEU A 45 -12.08 -8.56 10.21
C LEU A 45 -12.15 -8.22 8.72
N LEU A 46 -13.02 -8.87 7.94
CA LEU A 46 -13.29 -8.52 6.55
C LEU A 46 -13.80 -7.07 6.41
N GLY A 47 -14.71 -6.65 7.29
CA GLY A 47 -15.18 -5.26 7.33
C GLY A 47 -14.06 -4.28 7.62
N MET A 48 -13.26 -4.55 8.65
CA MET A 48 -12.10 -3.71 9.01
C MET A 48 -11.08 -3.61 7.87
N ARG A 49 -10.81 -4.73 7.19
CA ARG A 49 -9.91 -4.76 6.02
C ARG A 49 -10.46 -3.90 4.89
N GLN A 50 -11.77 -3.98 4.62
CA GLN A 50 -12.42 -3.15 3.61
C GLN A 50 -12.34 -1.65 3.94
N ASP A 51 -12.50 -1.28 5.21
CA ASP A 51 -12.38 0.11 5.64
C ASP A 51 -10.97 0.66 5.41
N GLU A 52 -9.92 -0.12 5.70
CA GLU A 52 -8.55 0.27 5.42
C GLU A 52 -8.24 0.35 3.92
N MET A 53 -8.83 -0.54 3.10
CA MET A 53 -8.72 -0.46 1.64
C MET A 53 -9.36 0.81 1.10
N ASN A 54 -10.55 1.18 1.60
CA ASN A 54 -11.24 2.41 1.22
C ASN A 54 -10.40 3.66 1.57
N LYS A 55 -9.73 3.66 2.74
CA LYS A 55 -8.80 4.74 3.13
C LYS A 55 -7.57 4.80 2.22
N ALA A 56 -7.00 3.65 1.86
CA ALA A 56 -5.89 3.58 0.91
C ALA A 56 -6.28 4.15 -0.47
N ASP A 57 -7.50 3.87 -0.96
CA ASP A 57 -8.02 4.41 -2.22
C ASP A 57 -8.18 5.93 -2.20
N VAL A 58 -8.56 6.51 -1.05
CA VAL A 58 -8.56 7.98 -0.87
C VAL A 58 -7.14 8.52 -1.01
N CYS A 59 -6.16 7.91 -0.34
CA CYS A 59 -4.76 8.35 -0.42
C CYS A 59 -4.23 8.27 -1.86
N ILE A 60 -4.55 7.19 -2.59
CA ILE A 60 -4.16 7.03 -4.00
C ILE A 60 -4.75 8.16 -4.85
N ARG A 61 -6.05 8.45 -4.71
CA ARG A 61 -6.70 9.57 -5.45
C ARG A 61 -6.07 10.92 -5.13
N ASN A 62 -5.73 11.18 -3.86
CA ASN A 62 -5.08 12.42 -3.47
C ASN A 62 -3.68 12.55 -4.08
N ILE A 63 -2.90 11.46 -4.08
CA ILE A 63 -1.58 11.43 -4.73
C ILE A 63 -1.73 11.71 -6.23
N GLU A 64 -2.67 11.06 -6.91
CA GLU A 64 -2.91 11.29 -8.35
C GLU A 64 -3.32 12.74 -8.64
N TYR A 65 -4.14 13.34 -7.77
CA TYR A 65 -4.51 14.74 -7.87
C TYR A 65 -3.30 15.67 -7.72
N LEU A 66 -2.43 15.44 -6.74
CA LEU A 66 -1.20 16.22 -6.55
C LEU A 66 -0.24 16.07 -7.75
N LEU A 67 -0.07 14.85 -8.25
CA LEU A 67 0.75 14.55 -9.43
C LEU A 67 0.23 15.23 -10.71
N SER A 68 -1.08 15.46 -10.81
CA SER A 68 -1.69 16.16 -11.95
C SER A 68 -1.40 17.66 -11.98
N ALA A 69 -1.01 18.25 -10.85
CA ALA A 69 -0.63 19.66 -10.75
C ALA A 69 0.85 19.92 -11.10
N LEU A 70 1.65 18.85 -11.25
CA LEU A 70 3.05 18.92 -11.66
C LEU A 70 3.19 18.99 -13.18
N SER A 71 4.36 19.42 -13.66
CA SER A 71 4.72 19.24 -15.07
C SER A 71 4.76 17.74 -15.42
N PRO A 72 4.57 17.35 -16.70
CA PRO A 72 4.66 15.94 -17.09
C PRO A 72 6.00 15.28 -16.72
N GLU A 73 7.10 16.04 -16.79
CA GLU A 73 8.43 15.56 -16.43
C GLU A 73 8.56 15.33 -14.93
N ASP A 74 8.19 16.31 -14.09
CA ASP A 74 8.22 16.20 -12.63
C ASP A 74 7.27 15.08 -12.17
N SER A 75 6.06 15.00 -12.75
CA SER A 75 5.08 13.95 -12.44
C SER A 75 5.62 12.55 -12.75
N SER A 76 6.25 12.37 -13.91
CA SER A 76 6.90 11.10 -14.28
C SER A 76 8.02 10.74 -13.31
N GLN A 77 8.89 11.69 -12.97
CA GLN A 77 10.00 11.47 -12.04
C GLN A 77 9.48 11.08 -10.66
N VAL A 78 8.47 11.79 -10.13
CA VAL A 78 7.90 11.48 -8.83
C VAL A 78 7.28 10.08 -8.82
N ARG A 79 6.53 9.69 -9.87
CA ARG A 79 5.93 8.34 -9.97
C ARG A 79 6.97 7.22 -9.88
N GLU A 80 8.15 7.40 -10.47
CA GLU A 80 9.25 6.43 -10.35
C GLU A 80 9.66 6.24 -8.88
N TRP A 81 9.78 7.32 -8.10
CA TRP A 81 10.05 7.25 -6.66
C TRP A 81 8.92 6.61 -5.87
N LEU A 82 7.66 6.94 -6.20
CA LEU A 82 6.48 6.38 -5.51
C LEU A 82 6.37 4.85 -5.67
N ASN A 83 6.79 4.33 -6.82
CA ASN A 83 6.75 2.90 -7.11
C ASN A 83 7.88 2.12 -6.44
N GLY A 84 8.94 2.79 -5.97
CA GLY A 84 10.10 2.16 -5.34
C GLY A 84 10.99 1.40 -6.31
N ASP A 85 10.91 1.70 -7.62
CA ASP A 85 11.62 1.03 -8.72
C ASP A 85 12.33 2.00 -9.66
N GLY A 86 12.47 3.27 -9.27
CA GLY A 86 13.09 4.29 -10.11
C GLY A 86 14.62 4.17 -10.16
N ASP A 87 15.18 4.10 -11.36
CA ASP A 87 16.62 4.28 -11.60
C ASP A 87 17.06 5.75 -11.42
N ARG A 88 16.09 6.69 -11.38
CA ARG A 88 16.36 8.11 -11.13
C ARG A 88 16.73 8.34 -9.68
N ASN A 89 18.00 8.71 -9.48
CA ASN A 89 18.49 9.14 -8.18
C ASN A 89 17.71 10.36 -7.67
N PRO A 90 17.28 10.35 -6.39
CA PRO A 90 16.72 11.53 -5.75
C PRO A 90 17.72 12.69 -5.77
N ASP A 91 17.26 13.87 -6.15
CA ASP A 91 18.07 15.09 -6.29
C ASP A 91 18.02 16.00 -5.06
N SER A 92 17.17 15.68 -4.09
CA SER A 92 16.96 16.46 -2.87
C SER A 92 16.70 15.54 -1.65
N PRO A 93 16.94 16.02 -0.42
CA PRO A 93 16.60 15.27 0.79
C PRO A 93 15.12 14.89 0.88
N MET A 94 14.22 15.71 0.31
CA MET A 94 12.79 15.41 0.27
C MET A 94 12.47 14.31 -0.72
N ALA A 95 13.06 14.36 -1.93
CA ALA A 95 12.94 13.28 -2.91
C ALA A 95 13.45 11.94 -2.34
N THR A 96 14.54 11.95 -1.58
CA THR A 96 15.07 10.73 -0.94
C THR A 96 14.05 10.11 0.01
N LYS A 97 13.43 10.92 0.89
CA LYS A 97 12.38 10.44 1.80
C LYS A 97 11.17 9.87 1.06
N LEU A 98 10.84 10.46 -0.09
CA LEU A 98 9.74 10.00 -0.93
C LEU A 98 10.05 8.62 -1.53
N ALA A 99 11.24 8.46 -2.11
CA ALA A 99 11.69 7.20 -2.68
C ALA A 99 11.77 6.08 -1.63
N GLU A 100 12.34 6.37 -0.45
CA GLU A 100 12.36 5.44 0.69
C GLU A 100 10.96 5.02 1.13
N LYS A 101 10.01 5.95 1.12
CA LYS A 101 8.61 5.66 1.45
C LYS A 101 7.94 4.79 0.38
N GLY A 102 8.23 5.04 -0.90
CA GLY A 102 7.77 4.21 -2.02
C GLY A 102 8.23 2.76 -1.87
N MET A 103 9.53 2.58 -1.59
CA MET A 103 10.08 1.25 -1.32
C MET A 103 9.45 0.58 -0.09
N SER A 104 9.23 1.34 0.98
CA SER A 104 8.56 0.83 2.19
C SER A 104 7.14 0.32 1.89
N ILE A 105 6.36 1.08 1.10
CA ILE A 105 5.02 0.67 0.66
C ILE A 105 5.09 -0.57 -0.21
N LYS A 106 6.01 -0.62 -1.18
CA LYS A 106 6.20 -1.79 -2.06
C LYS A 106 6.49 -3.05 -1.24
N LEU A 107 7.39 -2.97 -0.26
CA LEU A 107 7.70 -4.09 0.62
C LEU A 107 6.51 -4.52 1.48
N ALA A 108 5.72 -3.57 2.01
CA ALA A 108 4.52 -3.87 2.77
C ALA A 108 3.42 -4.53 1.92
N LEU A 109 3.22 -4.06 0.68
CA LEU A 109 2.32 -4.69 -0.28
C LEU A 109 2.76 -6.12 -0.58
N LYS A 110 4.06 -6.36 -0.81
CA LYS A 110 4.59 -7.71 -1.05
C LYS A 110 4.29 -8.65 0.12
N ARG A 111 4.51 -8.22 1.37
CA ARG A 111 4.19 -9.03 2.56
C ARG A 111 2.69 -9.28 2.71
N THR A 112 1.87 -8.30 2.39
CA THR A 112 0.40 -8.41 2.41
C THR A 112 -0.08 -9.47 1.41
N ILE A 113 0.40 -9.42 0.17
CA ILE A 113 0.06 -10.37 -0.88
C ILE A 113 0.52 -11.78 -0.50
N GLU A 114 1.71 -11.93 0.08
CA GLU A 114 2.21 -13.24 0.50
C GLU A 114 1.35 -13.84 1.63
N ALA A 115 0.94 -13.02 2.61
CA ALA A 115 0.03 -13.46 3.66
C ALA A 115 -1.34 -13.90 3.10
N ASP A 116 -1.91 -13.11 2.17
CA ASP A 116 -3.17 -13.43 1.50
C ASP A 116 -3.07 -14.74 0.69
N ARG A 117 -1.96 -14.90 -0.06
CA ARG A 117 -1.65 -16.13 -0.81
C ARG A 117 -1.59 -17.36 0.08
N HIS A 118 -0.88 -17.29 1.21
CA HIS A 118 -0.82 -18.40 2.15
C HIS A 118 -2.19 -18.79 2.70
N ILE A 119 -3.03 -17.81 3.03
CA ILE A 119 -4.38 -18.06 3.53
C ILE A 119 -5.25 -18.68 2.43
N SER A 120 -5.23 -18.10 1.22
CA SER A 120 -6.01 -18.58 0.08
C SER A 120 -5.65 -20.02 -0.30
N MET A 121 -4.36 -20.34 -0.41
CA MET A 121 -3.91 -21.71 -0.73
C MET A 121 -4.29 -22.71 0.37
N ARG A 122 -4.23 -22.31 1.64
CA ARG A 122 -4.60 -23.20 2.76
C ARG A 122 -6.10 -23.49 2.81
N LEU A 123 -6.94 -22.52 2.46
CA LEU A 123 -8.40 -22.67 2.47
C LEU A 123 -8.94 -23.40 1.23
N SER A 124 -8.43 -23.03 0.05
CA SER A 124 -9.03 -23.40 -1.23
C SER A 124 -8.15 -24.34 -2.06
N GLY A 125 -6.90 -24.57 -1.67
CA GLY A 125 -5.99 -25.47 -2.38
C GLY A 125 -5.87 -25.09 -3.85
N LYS A 126 -6.38 -25.97 -4.73
CA LYS A 126 -6.38 -25.77 -6.19
C LYS A 126 -7.39 -24.74 -6.71
N ASP A 127 -8.32 -24.31 -5.86
CA ASP A 127 -9.29 -23.27 -6.18
C ASP A 127 -8.82 -21.89 -5.65
N SER A 128 -7.55 -21.79 -5.25
CA SER A 128 -6.97 -20.52 -4.77
C SER A 128 -6.83 -19.52 -5.92
N TYR A 129 -7.12 -18.25 -5.63
CA TYR A 129 -6.92 -17.13 -6.55
C TYR A 129 -5.47 -17.00 -7.08
N TYR A 130 -4.49 -17.56 -6.36
CA TYR A 130 -3.06 -17.43 -6.65
C TYR A 130 -2.45 -18.62 -7.39
N GLN A 131 -3.26 -19.52 -7.95
CA GLN A 131 -2.79 -20.65 -8.74
C GLN A 131 -2.66 -20.31 -10.23
#